data_AF-X0TYC9-F1
#
_entry.id   AF-X0TYC9-F1
#
_cell.length_a   1.000
_cell.length_b   1.000
_cell.length_c   1.000
_cell.angle_alpha   90.00
_cell.angle_beta   90.00
_cell.angle_gamma   90.00
#
_symmetry.space_group_name_H-M   'P 1'
#
loop_
_entity.id
_entity.type
_entity.pdbx_description
1 polymer ?
#
loop_
_entity_poly.entity_id
_entity_poly.type
_entity_poly.pdbx_seq_one_letter_code
_entity_poly.pdbx_strand_id
1 'polypeptide(L)'
;AGIGPEDVNVMEVHDATAFGELAAMEALGFCPKGEGGIMAERGDTAINGKIPVNTSGGLISRGHPIGASGLAQIYELVTQLRGEAGERQVKNHRIAMTENGGGTVGAGEAALTIHILEKV
;
A
#
# COMPACT_ATOMS: atom_id res chain seq x y z
N ALA A 1 6.80 9.67 -12.24
CA ALA A 1 7.98 9.03 -11.63
C ALA A 1 8.88 8.33 -12.65
N GLY A 2 8.35 7.80 -13.78
CA GLY A 2 9.21 7.12 -14.77
C GLY A 2 9.69 5.75 -14.31
N ILE A 3 8.91 5.11 -13.43
CA ILE A 3 9.17 3.81 -12.80
C ILE A 3 7.96 2.88 -13.03
N GLY A 4 8.18 1.57 -12.96
CA GLY A 4 7.15 0.54 -12.99
C GLY A 4 6.78 0.00 -11.59
N PRO A 5 5.74 -0.85 -11.48
CA PRO A 5 5.39 -1.53 -10.23
C PRO A 5 6.56 -2.28 -9.60
N GLU A 6 7.46 -2.84 -10.42
CA GLU A 6 8.66 -3.56 -10.01
C GLU A 6 9.70 -2.72 -9.25
N ASP A 7 9.62 -1.38 -9.38
CA ASP A 7 10.55 -0.47 -8.72
C ASP A 7 10.09 -0.09 -7.29
N VAL A 8 8.81 -0.30 -6.96
CA VAL A 8 8.23 0.03 -5.65
C VAL A 8 8.68 -1.01 -4.62
N ASN A 9 9.06 -0.57 -3.42
CA ASN A 9 9.59 -1.47 -2.39
C ASN A 9 8.68 -1.62 -1.17
N VAL A 10 7.81 -0.66 -0.90
CA VAL A 10 6.84 -0.71 0.22
C VAL A 10 5.63 0.15 -0.13
N MET A 11 4.44 -0.29 0.29
CA MET A 11 3.20 0.38 -0.04
C MET A 11 2.26 0.53 1.15
N GLU A 12 1.44 1.57 1.10
CA GLU A 12 0.22 1.67 1.89
C GLU A 12 -0.95 1.92 0.93
N VAL A 13 -1.97 1.08 0.97
CA VAL A 13 -3.15 1.14 0.09
C VAL A 13 -4.43 1.30 0.91
N HIS A 14 -5.53 1.68 0.28
CA HIS A 14 -6.79 1.92 0.98
C HIS A 14 -7.56 0.61 1.24
N ASP A 15 -7.16 -0.13 2.28
CA ASP A 15 -7.78 -1.40 2.69
C ASP A 15 -8.93 -1.20 3.70
N ALA A 16 -9.94 -0.37 3.38
CA ALA A 16 -11.12 -0.22 4.26
C ALA A 16 -11.86 -1.55 4.51
N THR A 17 -11.61 -2.55 3.65
CA THR A 17 -11.95 -3.97 3.85
C THR A 17 -10.78 -4.83 3.36
N ALA A 18 -10.74 -6.11 3.76
CA ALA A 18 -9.70 -7.04 3.30
C ALA A 18 -9.64 -7.17 1.76
N PHE A 19 -10.79 -7.06 1.08
CA PHE A 19 -10.84 -7.06 -0.38
C PHE A 19 -10.18 -5.81 -1.00
N GLY A 20 -10.14 -4.68 -0.28
CA GLY A 20 -9.54 -3.44 -0.74
C GLY A 20 -8.07 -3.58 -1.10
N GLU A 21 -7.28 -4.29 -0.28
CA GLU A 21 -5.88 -4.60 -0.61
C GLU A 21 -5.80 -5.38 -1.92
N LEU A 22 -6.57 -6.46 -2.06
CA LEU A 22 -6.51 -7.34 -3.24
C LEU A 22 -6.86 -6.57 -4.53
N ALA A 23 -7.94 -5.79 -4.50
CA ALA A 23 -8.38 -4.99 -5.62
C ALA A 23 -7.36 -3.90 -5.99
N ALA A 24 -6.73 -3.28 -4.99
CA ALA A 24 -5.68 -2.28 -5.22
C ALA A 24 -4.46 -2.90 -5.90
N MET A 25 -4.00 -4.07 -5.46
CA MET A 25 -2.84 -4.75 -6.07
C MET A 25 -3.08 -5.12 -7.55
N GLU A 26 -4.30 -5.52 -7.88
CA GLU A 26 -4.70 -5.79 -9.27
C GLU A 26 -4.77 -4.49 -10.09
N ALA A 27 -5.42 -3.44 -9.55
CA ALA A 27 -5.62 -2.18 -10.25
C ALA A 27 -4.31 -1.40 -10.49
N LEU A 28 -3.36 -1.51 -9.55
CA LEU A 28 -2.04 -0.90 -9.63
C LEU A 28 -1.05 -1.71 -10.49
N GLY A 29 -1.46 -2.88 -10.98
CA GLY A 29 -0.67 -3.69 -11.92
C GLY A 29 0.42 -4.56 -11.28
N PHE A 30 0.32 -4.85 -9.98
CA PHE A 30 1.26 -5.76 -9.31
C PHE A 30 0.93 -7.24 -9.55
N CYS A 31 -0.31 -7.54 -9.88
CA CYS A 31 -0.75 -8.85 -10.34
C CYS A 31 -1.88 -8.71 -11.38
N PRO A 32 -2.13 -9.75 -12.20
CA PRO A 32 -3.29 -9.80 -13.09
C PRO A 32 -4.62 -9.70 -12.31
N LYS A 33 -5.66 -9.17 -12.96
CA LYS A 33 -7.01 -9.12 -12.40
C LYS A 33 -7.50 -10.52 -12.00
N GLY A 34 -8.03 -10.64 -10.78
CA GLY A 34 -8.45 -11.89 -10.15
C GLY A 34 -7.33 -12.66 -9.42
N GLU A 35 -6.08 -12.20 -9.48
CA GLU A 35 -4.95 -12.87 -8.83
C GLU A 35 -4.52 -12.22 -7.50
N GLY A 36 -5.17 -11.14 -7.06
CA GLY A 36 -4.80 -10.45 -5.81
C GLY A 36 -4.85 -11.37 -4.59
N GLY A 37 -5.88 -12.23 -4.50
CA GLY A 37 -6.00 -13.22 -3.43
C GLY A 37 -4.89 -14.27 -3.44
N ILE A 38 -4.48 -14.74 -4.63
CA ILE A 38 -3.39 -15.72 -4.79
C ILE A 38 -2.06 -15.09 -4.40
N MET A 39 -1.83 -13.83 -4.79
CA MET A 39 -0.66 -13.05 -4.40
C MET A 39 -0.56 -12.91 -2.88
N ALA A 40 -1.66 -12.54 -2.22
CA ALA A 40 -1.71 -12.43 -0.76
C ALA A 40 -1.49 -13.80 -0.07
N GLU A 41 -2.13 -14.87 -0.55
CA GLU A 41 -1.99 -16.22 0.01
C GLU A 41 -0.55 -16.76 -0.07
N ARG A 42 0.19 -16.41 -1.14
CA ARG A 42 1.62 -16.74 -1.28
C ARG A 42 2.52 -15.97 -0.32
N GLY A 43 1.98 -14.96 0.37
CA GLY A 43 2.71 -14.07 1.26
C GLY A 43 3.48 -12.98 0.53
N ASP A 44 3.16 -12.69 -0.73
CA ASP A 44 3.88 -11.67 -1.50
C ASP A 44 3.69 -10.26 -0.92
N THR A 45 2.53 -9.99 -0.28
CA THR A 45 2.21 -8.71 0.37
C THR A 45 2.62 -8.63 1.85
N ALA A 46 3.12 -9.74 2.42
CA ALA A 46 3.57 -9.78 3.81
C ALA A 46 4.79 -8.88 4.04
N ILE A 47 5.09 -8.59 5.31
CA ILE A 47 6.18 -7.67 5.70
C ILE A 47 7.57 -8.08 5.18
N ASN A 48 7.78 -9.38 4.99
CA ASN A 48 8.97 -10.00 4.42
C ASN A 48 8.72 -10.58 3.02
N GLY A 49 7.56 -10.26 2.43
CA GLY A 49 7.16 -10.65 1.10
C GLY A 49 7.88 -9.85 0.01
N LYS A 50 7.49 -10.11 -1.24
CA LYS A 50 8.06 -9.46 -2.42
C LYS A 50 7.76 -7.96 -2.46
N ILE A 51 6.56 -7.57 -2.05
CA ILE A 51 6.10 -6.19 -2.00
C ILE A 51 5.32 -5.96 -0.71
N PRO A 52 5.97 -5.62 0.41
CA PRO A 52 5.27 -5.36 1.67
C PRO A 52 4.20 -4.28 1.51
N VAL A 53 2.95 -4.63 1.83
CA VAL A 53 1.79 -3.74 1.78
C VAL A 53 1.26 -3.53 3.19
N ASN A 54 0.87 -2.29 3.48
CA ASN A 54 0.21 -1.90 4.73
C ASN A 54 1.02 -2.31 5.96
N THR A 55 2.32 -2.02 5.95
CA THR A 55 3.23 -2.39 7.04
C THR A 55 2.78 -1.83 8.39
N SER A 56 2.00 -0.75 8.42
CA SER A 56 1.39 -0.20 9.64
C SER A 56 0.24 -1.01 10.23
N GLY A 57 -0.20 -2.07 9.55
CA GLY A 57 -1.42 -2.83 9.84
C GLY A 57 -2.64 -2.37 9.02
N GLY A 58 -2.47 -1.36 8.16
CA GLY A 58 -3.52 -0.87 7.26
C GLY A 58 -4.71 -0.26 8.00
N LEU A 59 -5.74 0.13 7.26
CA LEU A 59 -6.98 0.68 7.76
C LEU A 59 -7.73 -0.34 8.65
N ILE A 60 -7.56 -1.64 8.35
CA ILE A 60 -8.21 -2.74 9.08
C ILE A 60 -7.70 -2.83 10.53
N SER A 61 -6.38 -2.77 10.76
CA SER A 61 -5.81 -3.00 12.10
C SER A 61 -5.36 -1.72 12.79
N ARG A 62 -4.73 -0.79 12.07
CA ARG A 62 -4.32 0.52 12.63
C ARG A 62 -5.52 1.42 12.89
N GLY A 63 -6.59 1.24 12.11
CA GLY A 63 -7.82 2.02 12.15
C GLY A 63 -7.97 3.00 10.98
N HIS A 64 -9.22 3.38 10.71
CA HIS A 64 -9.62 4.17 9.55
C HIS A 64 -10.37 5.48 9.92
N PRO A 65 -9.69 6.47 10.52
CA PRO A 65 -10.22 7.82 10.58
C PRO A 65 -10.19 8.43 9.16
N ILE A 66 -11.36 8.50 8.50
CA ILE A 66 -11.50 8.80 7.06
C ILE A 66 -10.59 9.95 6.60
N GLY A 67 -10.73 11.14 7.21
CA GLY A 67 -9.96 12.32 6.80
C GLY A 67 -8.46 12.27 7.11
N ALA A 68 -8.02 11.39 8.01
CA ALA A 68 -6.62 11.26 8.42
C ALA A 68 -5.90 10.05 7.81
N SER A 69 -6.62 9.16 7.12
CA SER A 69 -6.05 7.90 6.61
C SER A 69 -4.92 8.12 5.62
N GLY A 70 -5.11 9.02 4.64
CA GLY A 70 -4.05 9.37 3.69
C GLY A 70 -2.79 9.95 4.34
N LEU A 71 -2.96 10.77 5.38
CA LEU A 71 -1.83 11.32 6.14
C LEU A 71 -1.09 10.23 6.92
N ALA A 72 -1.82 9.29 7.52
CA ALA A 72 -1.25 8.17 8.25
C ALA A 72 -0.50 7.19 7.33
N GLN A 73 -1.00 6.95 6.12
CA GLN A 73 -0.29 6.18 5.09
C GLN A 73 1.05 6.85 4.72
N ILE A 74 1.05 8.16 4.42
CA ILE A 74 2.28 8.91 4.13
C ILE A 74 3.25 8.87 5.31
N TYR A 75 2.75 9.04 6.54
CA TYR A 75 3.56 8.98 7.75
C TYR A 75 4.30 7.65 7.86
N GLU A 76 3.60 6.52 7.71
CA GLU A 76 4.20 5.19 7.73
C GLU A 76 5.28 5.05 6.66
N LEU A 77 5.00 5.45 5.41
CA LEU A 77 5.97 5.30 4.33
C LEU A 77 7.21 6.17 4.55
N VAL A 78 7.07 7.39 5.07
CA VAL A 78 8.22 8.22 5.42
C VAL A 78 9.03 7.58 6.55
N THR A 79 8.37 6.99 7.57
CA THR A 79 9.04 6.22 8.63
C THR A 79 9.83 5.03 8.05
N GLN A 80 9.24 4.28 7.11
CA GLN A 80 9.91 3.18 6.40
C GLN A 80 11.11 3.68 5.60
N LEU A 81 10.96 4.73 4.79
CA LEU A 81 12.04 5.30 3.98
C LEU A 81 13.22 5.78 4.84
N ARG A 82 12.93 6.34 6.02
CA ARG A 82 13.96 6.78 6.98
C ARG A 82 14.67 5.64 7.71
N GLY A 83 14.12 4.43 7.70
CA GLY A 83 14.69 3.32 8.49
C GLY A 83 14.26 3.34 9.95
N GLU A 84 13.12 3.97 10.26
CA GLU A 84 12.65 4.26 11.62
C GLU A 84 11.46 3.37 12.04
N ALA A 85 11.09 2.36 11.25
CA ALA A 85 9.88 1.55 11.48
C ALA A 85 10.04 0.40 12.50
N GLY A 86 11.19 0.31 13.18
CA GLY A 86 11.45 -0.68 14.23
C GLY A 86 11.35 -2.12 13.71
N GLU A 87 10.60 -2.97 14.43
CA GLU A 87 10.38 -4.38 14.05
C GLU A 87 9.66 -4.54 12.71
N ARG A 88 8.96 -3.49 12.25
CA ARG A 88 8.21 -3.49 10.99
C ARG A 88 9.02 -2.99 9.79
N GLN A 89 10.32 -2.73 9.98
CA GLN A 89 11.17 -2.15 8.96
C GLN A 89 11.36 -3.07 7.76
N VAL A 90 10.95 -2.59 6.58
CA VAL A 90 11.22 -3.26 5.31
C VAL A 90 12.70 -3.14 4.98
N LYS A 91 13.32 -4.22 4.50
CA LYS A 91 14.77 -4.28 4.22
C LYS A 91 15.19 -3.39 3.05
N ASN A 92 14.43 -3.40 1.95
CA ASN A 92 14.65 -2.52 0.80
C ASN A 92 13.58 -1.43 0.85
N HIS A 93 13.96 -0.18 1.13
CA HIS A 93 13.01 0.89 1.40
C HIS A 93 13.44 2.19 0.72
N ARG A 94 13.67 2.15 -0.61
CA ARG A 94 14.08 3.31 -1.39
C ARG A 94 12.89 4.02 -2.03
N ILE A 95 11.97 3.26 -2.62
CA ILE A 95 10.78 3.78 -3.30
C ILE A 95 9.54 3.27 -2.55
N ALA A 96 8.71 4.20 -2.13
CA ALA A 96 7.46 3.92 -1.42
C ALA A 96 6.27 4.54 -2.16
N MET A 97 5.11 3.88 -2.12
CA MET A 97 3.90 4.39 -2.78
C MET A 97 2.67 4.32 -1.87
N THR A 98 1.89 5.39 -1.81
CA THR A 98 0.54 5.37 -1.23
C THR A 98 -0.51 5.29 -2.33
N GLU A 99 -1.57 4.53 -2.09
CA GLU A 99 -2.86 4.67 -2.78
C GLU A 99 -3.93 4.98 -1.74
N ASN A 100 -4.68 6.05 -1.96
CA ASN A 100 -5.77 6.46 -1.07
C ASN A 100 -7.03 6.80 -1.87
N GLY A 101 -8.03 5.95 -1.75
CA GLY A 101 -9.37 6.12 -2.29
C GLY A 101 -10.33 6.89 -1.39
N GLY A 102 -11.41 7.39 -1.98
CA GLY A 102 -12.52 7.96 -1.23
C GLY A 102 -13.79 8.11 -2.07
N GLY A 103 -14.92 7.83 -1.41
CA GLY A 103 -16.25 7.87 -2.02
C GLY A 103 -16.50 6.70 -2.96
N THR A 104 -17.74 6.48 -3.39
CA THR A 104 -18.08 5.31 -4.22
C THR A 104 -18.76 5.75 -5.51
N VAL A 105 -18.26 5.28 -6.65
CA VAL A 105 -18.90 5.39 -7.96
C VAL A 105 -18.97 4.00 -8.58
N GLY A 106 -20.18 3.45 -8.67
CA GLY A 106 -20.39 2.08 -9.11
C GLY A 106 -19.72 1.09 -8.16
N ALA A 107 -18.76 0.31 -8.66
CA ALA A 107 -18.02 -0.69 -7.89
C ALA A 107 -16.60 -0.24 -7.49
N GLY A 108 -16.27 1.05 -7.66
CA GLY A 108 -14.95 1.59 -7.36
C GLY A 108 -14.98 2.93 -6.62
N GLU A 109 -13.79 3.47 -6.39
CA GLU A 109 -13.60 4.73 -5.67
C GLU A 109 -13.99 5.94 -6.53
N ALA A 110 -14.62 6.94 -5.91
CA ALA A 110 -15.03 8.17 -6.61
C ALA A 110 -13.84 9.10 -6.90
N ALA A 111 -12.86 9.11 -6.00
CA ALA A 111 -11.62 9.86 -6.12
C ALA A 111 -10.47 9.03 -5.58
N LEU A 112 -9.30 9.18 -6.20
CA LEU A 112 -8.07 8.46 -5.84
C LEU A 112 -6.90 9.44 -5.83
N THR A 113 -6.03 9.30 -4.83
CA THR A 113 -4.75 10.01 -4.78
C THR A 113 -3.60 9.02 -4.61
N ILE A 114 -2.56 9.18 -5.42
CA ILE A 114 -1.35 8.37 -5.36
C ILE A 114 -0.15 9.28 -5.06
N HIS A 115 0.68 8.87 -4.12
CA HIS A 115 1.96 9.51 -3.84
C HIS A 115 3.08 8.51 -4.07
N ILE A 116 4.14 8.91 -4.76
CA ILE A 116 5.37 8.13 -4.90
C ILE A 116 6.48 8.94 -4.22
N LEU A 117 7.15 8.30 -3.26
CA LEU A 117 8.16 8.90 -2.41
C LEU A 117 9.48 8.15 -2.62
N GLU A 118 10.58 8.89 -2.73
CA GLU A 118 11.93 8.33 -2.85
C GLU A 118 12.81 8.81 -1.70
N LYS A 119 13.60 7.90 -1.15
CA LYS A 119 14.70 8.23 -0.25
C LYS A 119 15.84 8.89 -1.05
N VAL A 120 16.13 10.15 -0.75
CA VAL A 120 17.25 10.94 -1.31
C VAL A 120 18.47 10.84 -0.42
#